data_AF-A0A537X4R9-F1
#
_entry.id   AF-A0A537X4R9-F1
#
_cell.length_a   1.000
_cell.length_b   1.000
_cell.length_c   1.000
_cell.angle_alpha   90.00
_cell.angle_beta   90.00
_cell.angle_gamma   90.00
#
_symmetry.space_group_name_H-M   'P 1'
#
loop_
_entity.id
_entity.type
_entity.pdbx_description
1 polymer ?
#
loop_
_entity_poly.entity_id
_entity_poly.type
_entity_poly.pdbx_seq_one_letter_code
_entity_poly.pdbx_strand_id
1 'polypeptide(L)'
;MVREAGGPARTGPKGVGLLTQRELEVLGLLGEGLTNAEIAARLYISTKTAGNHVSNLLAKLHLRSRQEAAAYAVRSSGERRI
;
A
#
# COMPACT_ATOMS: atom_id res chain seq x y z
N MET A 1 -20.48 -22.27 0.36
CA MET A 1 -20.62 -21.34 -0.79
C MET A 1 -20.70 -19.95 -0.15
N VAL A 2 -19.65 -19.13 -0.10
CA VAL A 2 -18.99 -18.45 -1.22
C VAL A 2 -17.54 -18.12 -0.84
N ARG A 3 -16.57 -18.62 -1.61
CA ARG A 3 -15.19 -18.11 -1.59
C ARG A 3 -14.96 -17.57 -2.99
N GLU A 4 -15.45 -16.35 -3.23
CA GLU A 4 -14.99 -15.59 -4.38
C GLU A 4 -13.56 -15.15 -4.05
N ALA A 5 -12.63 -15.94 -4.57
CA ALA A 5 -11.25 -15.53 -4.72
C ALA A 5 -11.24 -14.26 -5.59
N GLY A 6 -11.21 -13.10 -4.93
CA GLY A 6 -10.76 -11.87 -5.55
C GLY A 6 -9.33 -12.10 -6.05
N GLY A 7 -9.23 -12.55 -7.31
CA GLY A 7 -7.98 -12.71 -8.04
C GLY A 7 -7.18 -11.40 -7.97
N PRO A 8 -5.85 -11.46 -8.17
CA PRO A 8 -4.99 -10.31 -7.98
C PRO A 8 -5.56 -9.14 -8.78
N ALA A 9 -6.01 -8.10 -8.07
CA ALA A 9 -6.30 -6.82 -8.69
C ALA A 9 -5.07 -6.53 -9.55
N ARG A 10 -5.27 -6.60 -10.87
CA ARG A 10 -4.21 -6.49 -11.86
C ARG A 10 -3.52 -5.17 -11.55
N THR A 11 -2.32 -5.24 -10.96
CA THR A 11 -1.43 -4.09 -10.87
C THR A 11 -1.20 -3.66 -12.32
N GLY A 12 -1.94 -2.62 -12.71
CA GLY A 12 -1.86 -2.00 -14.03
C GLY A 12 -0.45 -1.46 -14.28
N PRO A 13 -0.19 -1.03 -15.53
CA PRO A 13 1.13 -0.98 -16.11
C PRO A 13 2.17 -0.22 -15.27
N LYS A 14 3.39 -0.73 -15.34
CA LYS A 14 4.63 -0.16 -14.79
C LYS A 14 4.83 1.25 -15.35
N GLY A 15 4.41 2.27 -14.62
CA GLY A 15 4.64 3.67 -14.95
C GLY A 15 4.93 4.44 -13.69
N VAL A 16 6.14 5.01 -13.62
CA VAL A 16 6.47 6.11 -12.72
C VAL A 16 5.46 7.23 -12.96
N GLY A 17 4.52 7.45 -12.03
CA GLY A 17 3.49 8.46 -12.24
C GLY A 17 2.51 8.59 -11.10
N LEU A 18 1.69 7.56 -10.82
CA LEU A 18 0.77 7.58 -9.70
C LEU A 18 0.64 6.19 -9.10
N LEU A 19 0.90 6.07 -7.80
CA LEU A 19 0.45 4.93 -7.02
C LEU A 19 -1.04 4.71 -7.28
N THR A 20 -1.46 3.45 -7.37
CA THR A 20 -2.90 3.14 -7.46
C THR A 20 -3.60 3.64 -6.19
N GLN A 21 -4.92 3.88 -6.26
CA GLN A 21 -5.69 4.25 -5.06
C GLN A 21 -5.42 3.31 -3.89
N ARG A 22 -5.34 2.01 -4.18
CA ARG A 22 -5.07 0.99 -3.17
C ARG A 22 -3.67 1.11 -2.55
N GLU A 23 -2.67 1.44 -3.35
CA GLU A 23 -1.32 1.68 -2.85
C GLU A 23 -1.24 2.99 -2.06
N LEU A 24 -2.00 4.02 -2.42
CA LEU A 24 -2.09 5.26 -1.63
C LEU A 24 -2.72 5.01 -0.25
N GLU A 25 -3.80 4.23 -0.19
CA GLU A 25 -4.40 3.81 1.08
C GLU A 25 -3.38 3.06 1.95
N VAL A 26 -2.69 2.06 1.36
CA VAL A 26 -1.65 1.29 2.07
C VAL A 26 -0.49 2.20 2.51
N LEU A 27 -0.08 3.17 1.69
CA LEU A 27 0.96 4.12 2.04
C LEU A 27 0.58 4.96 3.27
N GLY A 28 -0.65 5.49 3.32
CA GLY A 28 -1.16 6.25 4.46
C GLY A 28 -1.14 5.44 5.75
N LEU A 29 -1.66 4.21 5.68
CA LEU A 29 -1.69 3.29 6.82
C LEU A 29 -0.29 2.86 7.29
N LEU A 30 0.67 2.74 6.37
CA LEU A 30 2.09 2.54 6.73
C LEU A 30 2.67 3.77 7.46
N GLY A 31 2.28 4.98 7.06
CA GLY A 31 2.64 6.23 7.74
C GLY A 31 2.12 6.31 9.19
N GLU A 32 0.98 5.67 9.47
CA GLU A 32 0.44 5.48 10.83
C GLU A 32 1.18 4.39 11.63
N GLY A 33 2.13 3.67 11.03
CA GLY A 33 2.91 2.62 11.68
C GLY A 33 2.26 1.23 11.67
N LEU A 34 1.15 1.04 10.94
CA LEU A 34 0.35 -0.18 11.02
C LEU A 34 1.01 -1.41 10.37
N THR A 35 0.76 -2.57 10.94
CA THR A 35 1.20 -3.86 10.43
C THR A 35 0.34 -4.33 9.23
N ASN A 36 0.82 -5.30 8.46
CA ASN A 36 0.03 -5.86 7.35
C ASN A 36 -1.29 -6.49 7.83
N ALA A 37 -1.36 -6.96 9.08
CA ALA A 37 -2.59 -7.48 9.68
C ALA A 37 -3.61 -6.38 9.97
N GLU A 38 -3.16 -5.26 10.54
CA GLU A 38 -4.01 -4.10 10.80
C GLU A 38 -4.45 -3.41 9.51
N ILE A 39 -3.55 -3.30 8.53
CA ILE A 39 -3.86 -2.82 7.17
C ILE A 39 -4.91 -3.73 6.55
N ALA A 40 -4.72 -5.05 6.60
CA ALA A 40 -5.67 -6.01 6.07
C ALA A 40 -7.06 -5.89 6.71
N ALA A 41 -7.11 -5.71 8.04
CA ALA A 41 -8.35 -5.50 8.77
C ALA A 41 -9.07 -4.20 8.37
N ARG A 42 -8.35 -3.07 8.30
CA ARG A 42 -8.93 -1.77 7.90
C ARG A 42 -9.40 -1.76 6.46
N LEU A 43 -8.70 -2.47 5.59
CA LEU A 43 -8.94 -2.47 4.16
C LEU A 43 -9.81 -3.65 3.70
N TYR A 44 -10.30 -4.48 4.63
CA TYR A 44 -11.13 -5.67 4.36
C TYR A 44 -10.52 -6.63 3.33
N ILE A 45 -9.22 -6.90 3.45
CA ILE A 45 -8.48 -7.83 2.57
C ILE A 45 -7.70 -8.85 3.41
N SER A 46 -7.09 -9.84 2.76
CA SER A 46 -6.19 -10.76 3.46
C SER A 46 -4.84 -10.09 3.81
N THR A 47 -4.21 -10.56 4.89
CA THR A 47 -2.82 -10.21 5.26
C THR A 47 -1.83 -10.43 4.12
N LYS A 48 -2.01 -11.50 3.35
CA LYS A 48 -1.21 -11.80 2.16
C LYS A 48 -1.40 -10.74 1.06
N THR A 49 -2.64 -10.32 0.82
CA THR A 49 -2.97 -9.26 -0.14
C THR A 49 -2.37 -7.93 0.29
N ALA A 50 -2.47 -7.57 1.58
CA ALA A 50 -1.82 -6.39 2.13
C ALA A 50 -0.30 -6.43 1.91
N GLY A 51 0.34 -7.57 2.21
CA GLY A 51 1.77 -7.77 1.93
C GLY A 51 2.15 -7.58 0.47
N ASN A 52 1.34 -8.09 -0.47
CA ASN A 52 1.57 -7.87 -1.90
C ASN A 52 1.47 -6.39 -2.30
N HIS A 53 0.50 -5.65 -1.75
CA HIS A 53 0.40 -4.21 -1.97
C HIS A 53 1.63 -3.46 -1.44
N VAL A 54 2.11 -3.81 -0.23
CA VAL A 54 3.33 -3.23 0.34
C VAL A 54 4.54 -3.50 -0.56
N SER A 55 4.74 -4.74 -1.02
CA SER A 55 5.86 -5.08 -1.91
C SER A 55 5.81 -4.32 -3.24
N ASN A 56 4.62 -4.22 -3.85
CA ASN A 56 4.44 -3.46 -5.10
C ASN A 56 4.67 -1.96 -4.90
N LEU A 57 4.18 -1.42 -3.79
CA LEU A 57 4.38 -0.02 -3.41
C LEU A 57 5.86 0.29 -3.21
N LEU A 58 6.60 -0.56 -2.49
CA LEU A 58 8.03 -0.40 -2.28
C LEU A 58 8.79 -0.42 -3.61
N ALA A 59 8.45 -1.37 -4.49
CA ALA A 59 9.04 -1.45 -5.82
C ALA A 59 8.76 -0.19 -6.67
N LYS A 60 7.53 0.35 -6.61
CA LYS A 60 7.14 1.56 -7.35
C LYS A 60 7.78 2.84 -6.80
N LEU A 61 7.96 2.93 -5.50
CA LEU A 61 8.59 4.07 -4.83
C LEU A 61 10.12 3.94 -4.75
N HIS A 62 10.69 2.84 -5.25
CA HIS A 62 12.11 2.51 -5.13
C HIS A 62 12.62 2.50 -3.68
N LEU A 63 11.76 2.07 -2.75
CA LEU A 63 12.07 1.95 -1.33
C LEU A 63 12.43 0.51 -0.98
N ARG A 64 13.28 0.31 0.02
CA ARG A 64 13.81 -1.01 0.39
C ARG A 64 13.11 -1.60 1.61
N SER A 65 12.41 -0.78 2.39
CA SER A 65 11.83 -1.19 3.66
C SER A 65 10.50 -0.50 3.97
N ARG A 66 9.70 -1.16 4.82
CA ARG A 66 8.47 -0.57 5.37
C ARG A 66 8.73 0.72 6.16
N GLN A 67 9.91 0.84 6.78
CA GLN A 67 10.29 2.02 7.56
C GLN A 67 10.52 3.22 6.62
N GLU A 68 11.17 3.00 5.48
CA GLU A 68 11.31 4.02 4.44
C GLU A 68 9.95 4.43 3.86
N ALA A 69 9.04 3.48 3.64
CA ALA A 69 7.68 3.78 3.18
C ALA A 69 6.89 4.59 4.21
N ALA A 70 6.97 4.26 5.50
CA ALA A 70 6.33 5.03 6.56
C ALA A 70 6.89 6.46 6.62
N ALA A 71 8.22 6.62 6.56
CA ALA A 71 8.84 7.94 6.54
C ALA A 71 8.46 8.73 5.27
N TYR A 72 8.35 8.07 4.12
CA TYR A 72 7.87 8.68 2.87
C TYR A 72 6.41 9.14 2.98
N ALA A 73 5.53 8.33 3.57
CA ALA A 73 4.12 8.68 3.79
C ALA A 73 3.96 9.92 4.67
N VAL A 74 4.75 10.03 5.75
CA VAL A 74 4.73 11.20 6.65
C VAL A 74 5.21 12.47 5.95
N ARG A 75 6.28 12.40 5.13
CA ARG A 75 6.75 13.57 4.35
C ARG A 75 5.74 14.01 3.29
N SER A 76 5.25 13.07 2.49
CA SER A 76 4.32 13.33 1.38
C SER A 76 2.89 13.72 1.80
N SER A 77 2.51 13.46 3.05
CA SER A 77 1.26 13.97 3.63
C SER A 77 1.38 15.43 4.10
N GLY A 78 2.58 15.87 4.47
CA GLY A 78 2.89 17.27 4.79
C GLY A 78 2.88 18.18 3.54
N GLU A 79 3.38 17.68 2.41
CA GLU A 79 3.41 18.41 1.12
C GLU A 79 2.01 18.62 0.50
N ARG A 80 0.97 17.92 0.99
CA ARG A 80 -0.40 18.00 0.46
C ARG A 80 -1.28 19.05 1.14
N ARG A 81 -0.72 19.88 2.04
CA ARG A 81 -1.37 21.05 2.64
C ARG A 81 -0.94 22.33 1.91
N ILE A 82 -1.51 22.60 0.74
CA ILE A 82 -1.60 23.96 0.17
C ILE A 82 -2.95 24.13 -0.53
#